data_AF-A0A7C4ZE28-F1
#
_entry.id   AF-A0A7C4ZE28-F1
#
_cell.length_a   1.000
_cell.length_b   1.000
_cell.length_c   1.000
_cell.angle_alpha   90.00
_cell.angle_beta   90.00
_cell.angle_gamma   90.00
#
_symmetry.space_group_name_H-M   'P 1'
#
loop_
_entity.id
_entity.type
_entity.pdbx_description
1 polymer ?
#
loop_
_entity_poly.entity_id
_entity_poly.type
_entity_poly.pdbx_seq_one_letter_code
_entity_poly.pdbx_strand_id
1 'polypeptide(L)' 'MSTKFGNTLEQLEAVASEELSEAVGNGALAAALDGSLATGKAWPSSDVDITVVPEKGD' A
#
# COMPACT_ATOMS: atom_id res chain seq x y z
N MET A 1 4.89 -24.22 11.65
CA MET A 1 4.41 -24.53 10.29
C MET A 1 3.96 -23.20 9.69
N SER A 2 4.84 -22.49 8.99
CA SER A 2 4.50 -21.20 8.35
C SER A 2 3.73 -21.51 7.07
N THR A 3 2.44 -21.22 7.05
CA THR A 3 1.59 -21.40 5.88
C THR A 3 2.06 -20.45 4.79
N LYS A 4 2.33 -20.97 3.58
CA LYS A 4 2.80 -20.21 2.42
C LYS A 4 2.05 -18.89 2.14
N PHE A 5 0.81 -18.75 2.64
CA PHE A 5 -0.02 -17.55 2.53
C PHE A 5 0.37 -16.39 3.46
N GLY A 6 1.03 -16.65 4.60
CA GLY A 6 1.49 -15.58 5.50
C GLY A 6 2.53 -14.68 4.85
N ASN A 7 3.41 -15.27 4.05
CA ASN A 7 4.45 -14.56 3.31
C ASN A 7 3.88 -13.63 2.23
N THR A 8 2.76 -13.98 1.57
CA THR A 8 2.24 -13.17 0.46
C THR A 8 1.51 -11.91 0.93
N LEU A 9 0.79 -11.97 2.05
CA LEU A 9 0.18 -10.76 2.63
C LEU A 9 1.26 -9.81 3.17
N GLU A 10 2.29 -10.35 3.83
CA GLU A 10 3.45 -9.56 4.27
C GLU A 10 4.19 -8.91 3.08
N GLN A 11 4.28 -9.60 1.94
CA GLN A 11 4.83 -9.01 0.70
C GLN A 11 3.97 -7.87 0.15
N LEU A 12 2.64 -8.01 0.18
CA LEU A 12 1.71 -6.95 -0.22
C LEU A 12 1.85 -5.71 0.68
N GLU A 13 1.96 -5.92 2.00
CA GLU A 13 2.22 -4.85 2.96
C GLU A 13 3.59 -4.18 2.74
N ALA A 14 4.61 -4.95 2.38
CA ALA A 14 5.93 -4.42 2.05
C ALA A 14 5.90 -3.52 0.80
N VAL A 15 5.25 -3.97 -0.28
CA VAL A 15 5.05 -3.17 -1.50
C VAL A 15 4.27 -1.89 -1.18
N ALA A 16 3.15 -2.01 -0.47
CA ALA A 16 2.36 -0.87 -0.01
C ALA A 16 3.19 0.16 0.78
N SER A 17 4.08 -0.31 1.67
CA SER A 17 4.96 0.57 2.45
C SER A 17 6.01 1.27 1.56
N GLU A 18 6.54 0.60 0.55
CA GLU A 18 7.51 1.16 -0.39
C GLU A 18 6.88 2.25 -1.24
N GLU A 19 5.73 1.98 -1.85
CA GLU A 19 4.97 2.92 -2.68
C GLU A 19 4.51 4.16 -1.90
N LEU A 20 4.05 3.99 -0.65
CA LEU A 20 3.72 5.12 0.23
C LEU A 20 4.95 5.99 0.52
N SER A 21 6.09 5.36 0.78
CA SER A 21 7.34 6.07 1.07
C SER A 21 7.85 6.82 -0.15
N GLU A 22 7.71 6.22 -1.34
CA GLU A 22 8.04 6.87 -2.62
C GLU A 22 7.13 8.07 -2.88
N ALA A 23 5.82 7.95 -2.65
CA ALA A 23 4.89 9.07 -2.83
C ALA A 23 5.26 10.28 -1.95
N VAL A 24 5.58 10.03 -0.67
CA VAL A 24 6.05 11.09 0.25
C VAL A 24 7.41 11.63 -0.18
N GLY A 25 8.34 10.76 -0.59
CA GLY A 25 9.66 11.14 -1.10
C GLY A 25 9.60 12.00 -2.37
N ASN A 26 8.58 11.79 -3.20
CA ASN A 26 8.30 12.56 -4.41
C ASN A 26 7.53 13.87 -4.14
N GLY A 27 7.29 14.21 -2.87
CA GLY A 27 6.66 15.49 -2.49
C GLY A 27 5.14 15.45 -2.42
N ALA A 28 4.51 14.29 -2.22
CA ALA A 28 3.09 14.28 -1.89
C ALA A 28 2.82 15.00 -0.54
N LEU A 29 1.74 15.79 -0.47
CA LEU A 29 1.28 16.39 0.79
C LEU A 29 0.77 15.33 1.75
N ALA A 30 0.15 14.29 1.22
CA ALA A 30 -0.31 13.14 1.96
C ALA A 30 -0.37 11.91 1.04
N ALA A 31 -0.14 10.74 1.62
CA ALA A 31 -0.39 9.46 0.97
C ALA A 31 -0.97 8.50 2.02
N ALA A 32 -1.94 7.68 1.63
CA ALA A 32 -2.59 6.72 2.52
C ALA A 32 -2.99 5.46 1.77
N LEU A 33 -2.98 4.32 2.48
CA LEU A 33 -3.58 3.08 1.96
C LEU A 33 -5.10 3.23 1.87
N ASP A 34 -5.65 2.66 0.81
CA ASP A 34 -7.09 2.52 0.61
C ASP A 34 -7.46 1.05 0.33
N GLY A 35 -8.75 0.79 0.13
CA GLY A 35 -9.24 -0.48 -0.41
C GLY A 35 -9.09 -1.68 0.53
N SER A 36 -8.85 -2.84 -0.08
CA SER A 36 -8.93 -4.12 0.63
C SER A 36 -7.81 -4.29 1.66
N LEU A 37 -6.61 -3.77 1.37
CA LEU A 37 -5.47 -3.80 2.29
C LEU A 37 -5.67 -2.87 3.48
N ALA A 38 -6.14 -1.65 3.26
CA ALA A 38 -6.43 -0.70 4.35
C ALA A 38 -7.51 -1.20 5.31
N THR A 39 -8.46 -2.00 4.82
CA THR A 39 -9.56 -2.55 5.63
C THR A 39 -9.26 -3.92 6.25
N GLY A 40 -8.04 -4.46 6.06
CA GLY A 40 -7.65 -5.78 6.56
C GLY A 40 -8.38 -6.94 5.88
N LYS A 41 -8.91 -6.73 4.68
CA LYS A 41 -9.66 -7.71 3.88
C LYS A 41 -8.91 -8.12 2.60
N ALA A 42 -7.62 -7.79 2.50
CA ALA A 42 -6.79 -8.15 1.35
C ALA A 42 -6.59 -9.66 1.24
N TRP A 43 -6.53 -10.14 -0.01
CA TRP A 43 -6.20 -11.51 -0.36
C TRP A 43 -4.80 -11.53 -0.96
N PRO A 44 -4.12 -12.68 -1.00
CA PRO A 44 -2.79 -12.80 -1.60
C PRO A 44 -2.68 -12.31 -3.06
N SER A 45 -3.79 -12.28 -3.79
CA SER A 45 -3.88 -11.81 -5.16
C SER A 45 -4.50 -10.40 -5.29
N SER A 46 -4.78 -9.74 -4.17
CA SER A 46 -5.25 -8.36 -4.18
C SER A 46 -4.19 -7.44 -4.76
N ASP A 47 -4.66 -6.38 -5.39
CA ASP A 47 -3.89 -5.19 -5.70
C ASP A 47 -3.64 -4.32 -4.45
N VAL A 48 -2.80 -3.31 -4.61
CA VAL A 48 -2.49 -2.29 -3.61
C VAL A 48 -3.11 -0.97 -4.06
N ASP A 49 -4.08 -0.49 -3.30
CA ASP A 49 -4.73 0.80 -3.53
C ASP A 49 -4.08 1.88 -2.64
N ILE A 50 -3.60 2.96 -3.24
CA ILE A 50 -3.02 4.10 -2.54
C ILE A 50 -3.68 5.39 -3.04
N THR A 51 -4.14 6.21 -2.10
CA THR A 51 -4.59 7.57 -2.39
C THR A 51 -3.45 8.54 -2.12
N VAL A 52 -3.14 9.41 -3.09
CA VAL A 52 -2.09 10.43 -3.01
C VAL A 52 -2.69 11.82 -3.18
N VAL A 53 -2.33 12.74 -2.29
CA VAL A 53 -2.61 14.18 -2.40
C VAL A 53 -1.35 14.88 -2.90
N PRO A 54 -1.32 15.39 -4.14
CA PRO A 54 -0.14 16.05 -4.68
C PRO A 54 0.08 17.44 -4.05
N GLU A 55 1.33 17.90 -3.95
CA GLU A 55 1.69 19.25 -3.48
C GLU A 55 1.20 20.38 -4.37
N LYS A 56 0.96 20.07 -5.65
CA LYS A 56 0.24 20.95 -6.56
C LYS A 56 -0.96 20.19 -7.10
N GLY A 57 -2.15 20.70 -6.80
CA GLY A 57 -3.26 20.53 -7.72
C GLY A 57 -2.93 21.36 -8.96
N ASP A 58 -2.97 20.74 -10.14
CA ASP A 58 -3.02 21.51 -11.39
C ASP A 58 -4.17 22.54 -11.36
#